data_AF-A0A1B8TVC7-F1
#
_entry.id   AF-A0A1B8TVC7-F1
#
_cell.length_a   1.000
_cell.length_b   1.000
_cell.length_c   1.000
_cell.angle_alpha   90.00
_cell.angle_beta   90.00
_cell.angle_gamma   90.00
#
_symmetry.space_group_name_H-M   'P 1'
#
loop_
_entity.id
_entity.type
_entity.pdbx_description
1 polymer ?
#
loop_
_entity_poly.entity_id
_entity_poly.type
_entity_poly.pdbx_seq_one_letter_code
_entity_poly.pdbx_strand_id
1 'polypeptide(L)' 'MKTISFDEPINISKSHFKTLEDFQLHIVQKLQNSELSENHKEVLDTRILEVNENPENYISLSELKFSIKRK' A
#
# COMPACT_ATOMS: atom_id res chain seq x y z
N MET A 1 2.36 3.84 -28.86
CA MET A 1 3.41 3.50 -27.88
C MET A 1 3.38 4.57 -26.79
N LYS A 2 3.10 4.22 -25.53
CA LYS A 2 3.08 5.20 -24.42
C LYS A 2 4.43 5.14 -23.71
N THR A 3 5.17 6.22 -23.75
CA THR A 3 6.47 6.38 -23.09
C THR A 3 6.23 6.63 -21.60
N ILE A 4 6.76 5.75 -20.75
CA ILE A 4 6.80 5.96 -19.30
C ILE A 4 8.09 6.73 -19.02
N SER A 5 7.97 7.96 -18.53
CA SER A 5 9.09 8.80 -18.11
C SER A 5 9.09 8.96 -16.59
N PHE A 6 10.27 8.85 -15.99
CA PHE A 6 10.48 9.06 -14.55
C PHE A 6 11.27 10.36 -14.35
N ASP A 7 10.84 11.18 -13.37
CA ASP A 7 11.46 12.48 -13.08
C ASP A 7 12.76 12.38 -12.24
N GLU A 8 13.00 11.24 -11.61
CA GLU A 8 14.26 10.96 -10.90
C GLU A 8 15.23 10.14 -11.74
N PRO A 9 16.56 10.32 -11.57
CA PRO A 9 17.57 9.45 -12.17
C PRO A 9 17.52 8.07 -11.50
N ILE A 10 16.55 7.26 -11.93
CA ILE A 10 16.38 5.88 -11.52
C ILE A 10 17.52 5.08 -12.18
N ASN A 11 18.62 4.93 -11.45
CA ASN A 11 19.78 4.14 -11.86
C ASN A 11 19.48 2.64 -11.65
N ILE A 12 18.45 2.13 -12.33
CA ILE A 12 18.12 0.70 -12.31
C ILE A 12 18.88 0.04 -13.47
N SER A 13 19.86 -0.78 -13.11
CA SER A 13 20.55 -1.62 -14.08
C SER A 13 19.54 -2.54 -14.80
N LYS A 14 19.42 -2.38 -16.12
CA LYS A 14 18.54 -3.19 -16.98
C LYS A 14 18.86 -4.70 -16.96
N SER A 15 20.01 -5.10 -16.42
CA SER A 15 20.45 -6.51 -16.43
C SER A 15 19.93 -7.37 -15.29
N HIS A 16 19.17 -6.82 -14.32
CA HIS A 16 18.70 -7.58 -13.15
C HIS A 16 17.29 -8.17 -13.28
N PHE A 17 16.55 -7.88 -14.35
CA PHE A 17 15.17 -8.34 -14.51
C PHE A 17 15.06 -9.25 -15.73
N LYS A 18 14.41 -10.41 -15.54
CA LYS A 18 14.31 -11.46 -16.57
C LYS A 18 13.16 -11.14 -17.56
N THR A 19 12.12 -10.47 -17.09
CA THR A 19 10.97 -10.04 -17.88
C THR A 19 10.59 -8.58 -17.60
N LEU A 20 9.73 -8.01 -18.44
CA LEU A 20 9.18 -6.67 -18.22
C LEU A 20 8.28 -6.63 -16.98
N GLU A 21 7.54 -7.71 -16.75
CA GLU A 21 6.67 -7.89 -15.60
C GLU A 21 7.48 -7.84 -14.29
N ASP A 22 8.66 -8.46 -14.25
CA ASP A 22 9.55 -8.42 -13.08
C ASP A 22 9.99 -6.99 -12.75
N PHE A 23 10.33 -6.21 -13.79
CA PHE A 23 10.70 -4.81 -13.65
C PHE A 23 9.51 -3.96 -13.17
N GLN A 24 8.32 -4.18 -13.73
CA GLN A 24 7.10 -3.47 -13.31
C GLN A 24 6.76 -3.77 -11.85
N LEU A 25 6.85 -5.04 -11.42
CA LEU A 25 6.62 -5.43 -10.04
C LEU A 25 7.63 -4.77 -9.10
N HIS A 26 8.90 -4.72 -9.48
CA HIS A 26 9.94 -4.06 -8.70
C HIS A 26 9.69 -2.56 -8.53
N ILE A 27 9.27 -1.86 -9.59
CA ILE A 27 8.89 -0.44 -9.52
C ILE A 27 7.71 -0.25 -8.55
N VAL A 28 6.67 -1.08 -8.65
CA VAL A 28 5.50 -1.02 -7.75
C VAL A 28 5.90 -1.25 -6.30
N GLN A 29 6.73 -2.26 -6.01
CA GLN A 29 7.22 -2.54 -4.67
C GLN A 29 8.07 -1.40 -4.12
N LYS A 30 8.95 -0.83 -4.95
CA LYS A 30 9.79 0.31 -4.54
C LYS A 30 8.94 1.55 -4.21
N LEU A 31 7.90 1.83 -4.99
CA LEU A 31 6.98 2.94 -4.74
C LEU A 31 6.08 2.68 -3.52
N GLN A 32 5.69 1.42 -3.29
CA GLN A 32 4.94 1.01 -2.10
C GLN A 32 5.75 1.10 -0.81
N ASN A 33 7.06 0.88 -0.89
CA ASN A 33 7.99 1.06 0.24
C ASN A 33 8.35 2.54 0.50
N SER A 34 7.50 3.48 0.07
CA SER A 34 7.67 4.88 0.43
C SER A 34 7.47 5.07 1.93
N GLU A 35 8.31 5.88 2.56
CA GLU A 35 8.13 6.24 3.96
C GLU A 35 6.76 6.90 4.15
N LEU A 36 6.04 6.46 5.18
CA LEU A 36 4.77 7.06 5.53
C LEU A 36 5.00 8.54 5.91
N SER A 37 4.26 9.44 5.27
CA SER A 37 4.22 10.85 5.70
C SER A 37 3.80 10.97 7.16
N GLU A 38 4.16 12.07 7.82
CA GLU A 38 3.75 12.32 9.21
C GLU A 38 2.23 12.29 9.39
N ASN A 39 1.47 12.82 8.42
CA ASN A 39 0.00 12.74 8.43
C ASN A 39 -0.51 11.29 8.40
N HIS A 40 0.17 10.40 7.68
CA HIS A 40 -0.20 8.98 7.66
C HIS A 40 0.09 8.31 9.01
N LYS A 41 1.20 8.67 9.66
CA LYS A 41 1.55 8.14 10.99
C LYS A 41 0.54 8.58 12.04
N GLU A 42 0.16 9.86 12.06
CA GLU A 42 -0.83 10.40 13.00
C GLU A 42 -2.18 9.68 12.91
N VAL A 43 -2.64 9.37 11.69
CA VAL A 43 -3.87 8.59 11.48
C VAL A 43 -3.74 7.17 12.03
N LEU A 44 -2.58 6.53 11.85
CA LEU A 44 -2.35 5.18 12.39
C LEU A 44 -2.29 5.20 13.92
N ASP A 45 -1.60 6.16 14.51
CA ASP A 45 -1.52 6.31 15.97
C ASP A 45 -2.90 6.54 16.58
N THR A 46 -3.72 7.39 15.96
CA THR A 46 -5.10 7.62 16.38
C THR A 46 -5.92 6.32 16.36
N ARG A 47 -5.81 5.52 15.28
CA ARG A 47 -6.53 4.25 15.19
C ARG A 47 -6.03 3.21 16.19
N ILE A 48 -4.73 3.19 16.49
CA ILE A 48 -4.17 2.32 17.52
C ILE A 48 -4.74 2.68 18.88
N LEU A 49 -4.84 3.99 19.19
CA LEU A 49 -5.47 4.47 20.42
C LEU A 49 -6.95 4.08 20.49
N GLU A 50 -7.72 4.30 19.42
CA GLU A 50 -9.15 3.92 19.36
C GLU A 50 -9.38 2.43 19.65
N VAL A 51 -8.53 1.55 19.10
CA VAL A 51 -8.59 0.11 19.32
C VAL A 51 -8.21 -0.26 20.75
N ASN A 52 -7.16 0.36 21.31
CA ASN A 52 -6.72 0.11 22.68
C ASN A 52 -7.78 0.54 23.71
N GLU A 53 -8.48 1.65 23.45
CA GLU A 53 -9.55 2.14 24.32
C GLU A 53 -10.84 1.32 24.18
N ASN A 54 -11.09 0.72 23.01
CA ASN A 54 -12.32 -0.01 22.72
C ASN A 54 -12.04 -1.41 22.13
N PRO A 55 -11.44 -2.34 22.90
CA PRO A 55 -11.04 -3.65 22.40
C PRO A 55 -12.22 -4.52 21.94
N GLU A 56 -13.41 -4.27 22.48
CA GLU A 56 -14.65 -4.98 22.12
C GLU A 56 -15.33 -4.40 20.87
N ASN A 57 -14.88 -3.25 20.36
CA ASN A 57 -15.48 -2.56 19.21
C ASN A 57 -14.80 -2.98 17.90
N TYR A 58 -14.82 -4.29 17.62
CA TYR A 58 -14.38 -4.85 16.35
C TYR A 58 -15.53 -5.60 15.67
N ILE A 59 -15.42 -5.76 14.35
CA ILE A 59 -16.31 -6.64 13.59
C ILE A 59 -15.47 -7.73 12.94
N SER A 60 -15.97 -8.96 12.93
CA SER A 60 -15.32 -10.03 12.19
C SER A 60 -15.42 -9.79 10.68
N LEU A 61 -14.46 -10.31 9.92
CA LEU A 61 -14.50 -10.25 8.45
C LEU A 61 -15.79 -10.89 7.90
N SER A 62 -16.30 -11.94 8.55
CA SER A 62 -17.58 -12.58 8.23
C SER A 62 -18.76 -11.62 8.40
N GLU A 63 -18.84 -10.90 9.52
CA GLU A 63 -19.90 -9.92 9.79
C GLU A 63 -19.83 -8.73 8.84
N LEU A 64 -18.62 -8.23 8.53
CA LEU A 64 -18.43 -7.19 7.52
C LEU A 64 -18.92 -7.65 6.14
N LYS A 65 -18.55 -8.86 5.71
CA LYS A 65 -19.01 -9.41 4.43
C LYS A 65 -20.53 -9.58 4.39
N PHE A 66 -21.14 -9.88 5.53
CA PHE A 66 -22.59 -10.01 5.66
C PHE A 66 -23.30 -8.64 5.67
N SER A 67 -22.71 -7.61 6.29
CA SER A 67 -23.28 -6.26 6.35
C SER A 67 -23.24 -5.53 5.01
N ILE A 68 -22.26 -5.84 4.15
CA ILE A 68 -22.19 -5.31 2.80
C ILE A 68 -23.21 -6.04 1.90
N LYS A 69 -24.40 -5.46 1.75
CA LYS A 69 -25.35 -5.86 0.71
C LYS A 69 -24.75 -5.54 -0.67
N ARG A 70 -24.21 -6.55 -1.35
CA ARG A 70 -23.87 -6.45 -2.77
C ARG A 70 -25.20 -6.35 -3.55
N LYS A 71 -25.42 -5.21 -4.20
CA LYS A 71 -26.50 -5.04 -5.19
C LYS A 71 -26.18 -5.82 -6.46
#